data_AF-A0A3D3UM63-F1
#
_entry.id   AF-A0A3D3UM63-F1
#
_cell.length_a   1.000
_cell.length_b   1.000
_cell.length_c   1.000
_cell.angle_alpha   90.00
_cell.angle_beta   90.00
_cell.angle_gamma   90.00
#
_symmetry.space_group_name_H-M   'P 1'
#
loop_
_entity.id
_entity.type
_entity.pdbx_description
1 polymer ?
#
loop_
_entity_poly.entity_id
_entity_poly.type
_entity_poly.pdbx_seq_one_letter_code
_entity_poly.pdbx_strand_id
1 'polypeptide(L)' 'MMKNIRVASVQFEHAAGDKKANIAKIESFVQQAAGLGVELIVFPEACITGYLFLRKLSR' A
#
# COMPACT_ATOMS: atom_id res chain seq x y z
N MET A 1 -1.21 11.64 29.19
CA MET A 1 -0.89 12.59 28.11
C MET A 1 -1.19 11.92 26.78
N MET A 2 -1.71 12.64 25.78
CA MET A 2 -1.88 12.11 24.42
C MET A 2 -0.56 12.21 23.66
N LYS A 3 -0.17 11.12 22.99
CA LYS A 3 1.01 11.07 22.12
C LYS A 3 0.61 11.43 20.69
N ASN A 4 1.33 12.35 20.06
CA ASN A 4 1.20 12.60 18.62
C ASN A 4 1.76 11.41 17.84
N ILE A 5 1.01 10.93 16.86
CA ILE A 5 1.40 9.83 16.00
C ILE A 5 1.68 10.38 14.60
N ARG A 6 2.87 10.09 14.05
CA ARG A 6 3.18 10.45 12.66
C ARG A 6 2.64 9.36 11.73
N VAL A 7 1.77 9.74 10.80
CA VAL A 7 1.13 8.82 9.85
C VAL A 7 1.46 9.18 8.40
N ALA A 8 1.45 8.19 7.50
CA ALA A 8 1.61 8.38 6.07
C ALA A 8 0.48 7.71 5.29
N SER A 9 -0.01 8.38 4.25
CA SER A 9 -0.93 7.83 3.26
C SER A 9 -0.22 7.75 1.92
N VAL A 10 -0.29 6.60 1.25
CA VAL A 10 0.43 6.36 0.01
C VAL A 10 -0.52 6.36 -1.18
N GLN A 11 -0.20 7.16 -2.19
CA GLN A 11 -0.79 7.06 -3.52
C GLN A 11 0.24 6.46 -4.47
N PHE A 12 -0.08 5.31 -5.07
CA PHE A 12 0.76 4.69 -6.09
C PHE A 12 -0.06 3.92 -7.12
N GLU A 13 0.48 3.78 -8.32
CA GLU A 13 -0.08 2.92 -9.35
C GLU A 13 0.33 1.46 -9.13
N HIS A 14 -0.65 0.60 -8.85
CA HIS A 14 -0.45 -0.84 -8.76
C HIS A 14 -0.35 -1.46 -10.16
N ALA A 15 0.48 -2.48 -10.31
CA ALA A 15 0.51 -3.35 -11.48
C ALA A 15 -0.61 -4.40 -11.36
N ALA A 16 -1.53 -4.41 -12.32
CA ALA A 16 -2.67 -5.30 -12.33
C ALA A 16 -2.26 -6.78 -12.30
N GLY A 17 -2.62 -7.51 -11.24
CA GLY A 17 -2.32 -8.95 -11.10
C GLY A 17 -0.86 -9.28 -10.75
N ASP A 18 0.08 -8.34 -10.84
CA ASP A 18 1.48 -8.55 -10.48
C ASP A 18 1.73 -8.25 -9.00
N LYS A 19 1.47 -9.27 -8.16
CA LYS A 19 1.67 -9.17 -6.71
C LYS A 19 3.12 -8.89 -6.34
N LYS A 20 4.09 -9.43 -7.08
CA LYS A 20 5.51 -9.27 -6.77
C LYS A 20 5.95 -7.83 -6.98
N ALA A 21 5.57 -7.22 -8.11
CA ALA A 21 5.84 -5.81 -8.37
C ALA A 21 5.16 -4.90 -7.35
N ASN A 22 3.92 -5.21 -6.96
CA ASN A 22 3.20 -4.41 -5.97
C ASN A 22 3.80 -4.50 -4.56
N ILE A 23 4.19 -5.70 -4.14
CA ILE A 23 4.89 -5.89 -2.84
C ILE A 23 6.22 -5.14 -2.85
N ALA A 24 7.01 -5.22 -3.93
CA ALA A 24 8.27 -4.48 -4.02
C ALA A 24 8.08 -2.95 -3.93
N LYS A 25 7.02 -2.40 -4.55
CA LYS A 25 6.65 -0.98 -4.40
C LYS A 25 6.25 -0.66 -2.95
N ILE A 26 5.42 -1.49 -2.32
CA ILE A 26 5.01 -1.33 -0.92
C ILE A 26 6.23 -1.33 0.01
N GLU A 27 7.16 -2.27 -0.17
CA GLU A 27 8.40 -2.35 0.61
C GLU A 27 9.23 -1.07 0.51
N SER A 28 9.36 -0.49 -0.69
CA SER A 28 10.05 0.79 -0.88
C SER A 28 9.40 1.93 -0.10
N PHE A 29 8.05 2.03 -0.12
CA PHE A 29 7.35 3.04 0.66
C PHE A 29 7.46 2.82 2.17
N VAL A 30 7.42 1.57 2.64
CA VAL A 30 7.62 1.22 4.05
C VAL A 30 9.02 1.64 4.51
N GLN A 31 10.06 1.35 3.71
CA GLN A 31 11.44 1.77 4.02
C GLN A 31 11.57 3.30 4.11
N GLN A 32 10.97 4.03 3.17
CA GLN A 32 10.95 5.50 3.20
C GLN A 32 10.23 6.04 4.44
N ALA A 33 9.05 5.50 4.75
CA ALA A 33 8.26 5.92 5.91
C ALA A 33 8.99 5.64 7.24
N ALA A 34 9.66 4.48 7.35
CA ALA A 34 10.51 4.16 8.49
C ALA A 34 11.66 5.17 8.64
N GLY A 35 12.33 5.54 7.53
CA GLY A 35 13.37 6.58 7.52
C GLY A 35 12.86 7.97 7.93
N LEU A 36 11.56 8.22 7.79
CA LEU A 36 10.89 9.45 8.21
C LEU A 36 10.28 9.35 9.62
N GLY A 37 10.43 8.24 10.35
CA GLY A 37 9.84 8.07 11.68
C GLY A 37 8.31 8.04 11.66
N VAL A 38 7.71 7.54 10.57
CA VAL A 38 6.27 7.27 10.50
C VAL A 38 5.94 6.02 11.31
N GLU A 39 4.90 6.10 12.13
CA GLU A 39 4.45 5.02 13.01
C GLU A 39 3.30 4.20 12.40
N LEU A 40 2.56 4.79 11.45
CA LEU A 40 1.50 4.12 10.69
C LEU A 40 1.53 4.57 9.23
N ILE A 41 1.60 3.61 8.32
CA ILE A 41 1.49 3.82 6.88
C ILE A 41 0.27 3.08 6.35
N VAL A 42 -0.53 3.73 5.50
CA VAL A 42 -1.71 3.13 4.88
C VAL A 42 -1.61 3.16 3.37
N PHE A 43 -2.20 2.14 2.75
CA PHE A 43 -2.18 1.93 1.30
C PHE A 43 -3.62 1.81 0.77
N PRO A 44 -3.84 2.02 -0.54
CA PRO A 44 -5.16 1.84 -1.15
C PRO A 44 -5.66 0.40 -0.99
N GLU A 45 -6.98 0.25 -0.93
CA GLU A 45 -7.64 -1.05 -0.88
C GLU A 45 -7.25 -1.92 -2.09
N ALA A 46 -7.03 -3.21 -1.84
CA ALA A 46 -6.63 -4.21 -2.84
C ALA A 46 -5.35 -3.88 -3.64
N CYS A 47 -4.49 -2.96 -3.22
CA CYS A 47 -3.30 -2.55 -3.98
C CYS A 47 -2.26 -3.65 -4.25
N ILE A 48 -2.31 -4.79 -3.56
CA ILE A 48 -1.45 -5.95 -3.83
C ILE A 48 -1.91 -6.70 -5.09
N THR A 49 -3.21 -6.83 -5.30
CA THR A 49 -3.81 -7.64 -6.37
C THR A 49 -4.43 -6.81 -7.49
N GLY A 50 -4.87 -5.58 -7.19
CA GLY A 50 -5.82 -4.81 -7.98
C GLY A 50 -7.23 -5.40 -7.95
N TYR A 51 -8.19 -4.72 -8.56
CA TYR A 51 -9.58 -5.18 -8.69
C TYR A 51 -9.90 -5.84 -10.03
N LEU A 52 -8.97 -5.81 -10.99
CA LEU A 52 -9.23 -6.24 -12.37
C LEU A 52 -9.64 -7.71 -12.47
N PHE A 53 -9.24 -8.55 -11.51
CA PHE A 53 -9.66 -9.95 -11.45
C PHE A 53 -11.17 -10.10 -11.13
N LEU A 54 -11.77 -9.14 -10.42
CA LEU A 54 -13.20 -9.17 -10.08
C LEU A 54 -14.10 -9.05 -11.31
N ARG A 55 -13.60 -8.49 -12.43
CA ARG A 55 -14.36 -8.39 -13.69
C ARG A 55 -14.78 -9.75 -14.25
N LYS A 56 -14.14 -10.84 -13.82
CA LYS A 56 -14.42 -12.20 -14.26
C LYS A 56 -15.29 -12.99 -13.26
N LEU A 57 -15.69 -12.38 -12.14
CA LEU A 57 -16.57 -13.03 -11.17
C LEU A 57 -18.03 -12.87 -11.61
N SER A 58 -18.78 -13.96 -11.52
CA SER A 58 -20.21 -14.01 -11.83
C SER A 58 -21.11 -13.71 -10.62
N ARG A 59 -20.53 -13.61 -9.42
CA ARG A 59 -21.20 -13.26 -8.16
C ARG A 59 -20.16 -12.78 -7.15
#